data_AF-A0A972TSK1-F1
#
_entry.id   AF-A0A972TSK1-F1
#
_cell.length_a   1.000
_cell.length_b   1.000
_cell.length_c   1.000
_cell.angle_alpha   90.00
_cell.angle_beta   90.00
_cell.angle_gamma   90.00
#
_symmetry.space_group_name_H-M   'P 1'
#
loop_
_entity.id
_entity.type
_entity.pdbx_description
1 polymer ?
#
loop_
_entity_poly.entity_id
_entity_poly.type
_entity_poly.pdbx_seq_one_letter_code
_entity_poly.pdbx_strand_id
1 'polypeptide(L)'
;MIIDSAPEVKLYTKESVELPRIIKDRFPRIQSVYQPESTNEIQQIFSLSRKNKLSIIPRGAATSGMGGIAPLRRSIMADLTFLNRILDFNKKKKTINFEAGLRWWELKQFLKEHSLDVYTCPTSLFSTVGGWLATGGYGINSFGFGHISNLVDSIETVTPDKKKQLDRKNPEFKYFMGTEGQMGIISKVTLKVRESKPSRHYLVLFKNTSETAGFISELLRSHKIHPVHIVYYDRNRLEHKNLLLNGKVFFPQMEGVLITLEDFSAEEDLLSLIERKKGILAENYLSAFLWNERYFPFSIKHFYPSILGCEATLPIKNLVPYMRRTKKFGEDYGIPLSTEATLINKNEVVVITIFPSDPKKLTHFLHLFLTYSLTHIAIKCGGKPYGIGIWNLPLLKKIFSAKDIQEFLFFKKETDPFNLINPAKSFSQDFKITSLLKLGYFLSSLFSNGYPLLKPIFRTKNHDSKKPNNHTSESEACANCGACTVVCPAYLKTRTEIVTAKGKLFILKQLLRGSHVPAPVAEKIFLCLHCHLCEHVCQSKLVLTPIWEKLESIVEKKYGRPKEKIENFVKQVESDPAYTQLFDTFGISSNNNHQETRNV
;
A
#
# COMPACT_ATOMS: atom_id res chain seq x y z
N MET A 1 -23.43 -2.69 -6.95
CA MET A 1 -23.46 -1.37 -7.65
C MET A 1 -22.59 -1.40 -8.92
N ILE A 2 -22.89 -0.59 -9.94
CA ILE A 2 -22.10 -0.47 -11.18
C ILE A 2 -21.68 0.98 -11.38
N ILE A 3 -20.41 1.21 -11.73
CA ILE A 3 -19.83 2.51 -12.09
C ILE A 3 -19.31 2.42 -13.52
N ASP A 4 -19.83 3.25 -14.42
CA ASP A 4 -19.54 3.24 -15.86
C ASP A 4 -19.09 4.60 -16.41
N SER A 5 -19.32 5.68 -15.66
CA SER A 5 -18.84 7.01 -16.01
C SER A 5 -17.31 7.04 -16.14
N ALA A 6 -16.81 7.48 -17.29
CA ALA A 6 -15.39 7.36 -17.64
C ALA A 6 -14.42 8.02 -16.62
N PRO A 7 -14.68 9.22 -16.05
CA PRO A 7 -13.83 9.78 -15.00
C PRO A 7 -13.86 8.95 -13.71
N GLU A 8 -15.02 8.40 -13.33
CA GLU A 8 -15.14 7.55 -12.15
C GLU A 8 -14.37 6.24 -12.36
N VAL A 9 -14.62 5.53 -13.45
CA VAL A 9 -13.87 4.31 -13.80
C VAL A 9 -12.35 4.57 -13.81
N LYS A 10 -11.91 5.71 -14.34
CA LYS A 10 -10.49 6.09 -14.35
C LYS A 10 -9.90 6.26 -12.95
N LEU A 11 -10.68 6.74 -11.97
CA LEU A 11 -10.24 6.84 -10.57
C LEU A 11 -9.95 5.46 -9.97
N TYR A 12 -10.78 4.46 -10.26
CA TYR A 12 -10.57 3.09 -9.75
C TYR A 12 -9.32 2.41 -10.32
N THR A 13 -8.79 2.89 -11.46
CA THR A 13 -7.51 2.44 -12.04
C THR A 13 -6.26 3.09 -11.41
N LYS A 14 -6.42 3.85 -10.32
CA LYS A 14 -5.32 4.52 -9.62
C LYS A 14 -4.79 3.68 -8.47
N GLU A 15 -3.47 3.53 -8.45
CA GLU A 15 -2.65 2.85 -7.46
C GLU A 15 -1.69 3.85 -6.77
N SER A 16 -0.98 3.40 -5.74
CA SER A 16 -0.04 4.23 -4.96
C SER A 16 1.11 4.81 -5.82
N VAL A 17 1.52 4.07 -6.84
CA VAL A 17 2.53 4.48 -7.82
C VAL A 17 1.88 4.55 -9.19
N GLU A 18 1.94 5.71 -9.85
CA GLU A 18 1.38 5.88 -11.18
C GLU A 18 2.38 5.42 -12.26
N LEU A 19 1.91 4.61 -13.20
CA LEU A 19 2.66 4.34 -14.42
C LEU A 19 2.75 5.60 -15.29
N PRO A 20 3.86 5.84 -16.00
CA PRO A 20 3.99 6.93 -16.95
C PRO A 20 2.90 6.85 -18.02
N ARG A 21 2.43 8.01 -18.47
CA ARG A 21 1.38 8.12 -19.49
C ARG A 21 1.69 7.36 -20.76
N ILE A 22 2.94 7.41 -21.24
CA ILE A 22 3.37 6.72 -22.46
C ILE A 22 3.18 5.19 -22.40
N ILE A 23 3.21 4.61 -21.20
CA ILE A 23 2.91 3.20 -20.96
C ILE A 23 1.41 3.02 -20.73
N LYS A 24 0.83 3.82 -19.84
CA LYS A 24 -0.57 3.70 -19.42
C LYS A 24 -1.56 3.91 -20.57
N ASP A 25 -1.31 4.84 -21.48
CA ASP A 25 -2.21 5.18 -22.58
C ASP A 25 -2.26 4.09 -23.66
N ARG A 26 -1.32 3.14 -23.63
CA ARG A 26 -1.32 1.94 -24.48
C ARG A 26 -2.17 0.80 -23.93
N PHE A 27 -2.58 0.88 -22.66
CA PHE A 27 -3.40 -0.15 -22.03
C PHE A 27 -4.87 0.00 -22.42
N PRO A 28 -5.59 -1.10 -22.68
CA PRO A 28 -7.04 -1.07 -22.82
C PRO A 28 -7.72 -0.37 -21.64
N ARG A 29 -8.87 0.26 -21.89
CA ARG A 29 -9.66 0.88 -20.83
C ARG A 29 -10.49 -0.19 -20.09
N ILE A 30 -10.62 -0.02 -18.77
CA ILE A 30 -11.69 -0.65 -18.01
C ILE A 30 -13.01 -0.08 -18.50
N GLN A 31 -13.99 -0.94 -18.80
CA GLN A 31 -15.30 -0.49 -19.30
C GLN A 31 -16.20 0.00 -18.18
N SER A 32 -16.23 -0.74 -17.07
CA SER A 32 -17.03 -0.43 -15.89
C SER A 32 -16.44 -1.13 -14.66
N VAL A 33 -16.84 -0.65 -13.48
CA VAL A 33 -16.50 -1.22 -12.18
C VAL A 33 -17.77 -1.81 -11.57
N TYR A 34 -17.70 -3.06 -11.14
CA TYR A 34 -18.74 -3.78 -10.42
C TYR A 34 -18.32 -3.89 -8.96
N GLN A 35 -19.20 -3.52 -8.05
CA GLN A 35 -19.00 -3.58 -6.61
C GLN A 35 -19.94 -4.65 -6.04
N PRO A 36 -19.51 -5.92 -5.98
CA PRO A 36 -20.33 -7.00 -5.43
C PRO A 36 -20.39 -6.97 -3.90
N GLU A 37 -21.53 -7.39 -3.36
CA GLU A 37 -21.81 -7.52 -1.92
C GLU A 37 -22.06 -8.98 -1.51
N SER A 38 -21.90 -9.91 -2.46
CA SER A 38 -21.99 -11.34 -2.19
C SER A 38 -21.16 -12.17 -3.17
N THR A 39 -20.88 -13.42 -2.79
CA THR A 39 -20.20 -14.36 -3.69
C THR A 39 -21.07 -14.81 -4.86
N ASN A 40 -22.40 -14.68 -4.76
CA ASN A 40 -23.32 -14.90 -5.88
C ASN A 40 -23.14 -13.83 -6.96
N GLU A 41 -23.02 -12.57 -6.56
CA GLU A 41 -22.75 -11.47 -7.51
C GLU A 41 -21.39 -11.62 -8.19
N ILE A 42 -20.36 -12.12 -7.48
CA ILE A 42 -19.08 -12.47 -8.12
C ILE A 42 -19.28 -13.51 -9.24
N GLN A 43 -20.08 -14.55 -9.02
CA GLN A 43 -20.38 -15.55 -10.07
C GLN A 43 -21.16 -14.93 -11.23
N GLN A 44 -22.09 -14.03 -10.97
CA GLN A 44 -22.80 -13.30 -12.03
C GLN A 44 -21.83 -12.44 -12.85
N ILE A 45 -20.84 -11.81 -12.22
CA ILE A 45 -19.77 -11.07 -12.90
C ILE A 45 -18.95 -12.02 -13.80
N PHE A 46 -18.64 -13.25 -13.35
CA PHE A 46 -17.99 -14.26 -14.19
C PHE A 46 -18.81 -14.63 -15.42
N SER A 47 -20.09 -14.94 -15.23
CA SER A 47 -21.01 -15.25 -16.33
C SER A 47 -21.12 -14.10 -17.34
N LEU A 48 -21.25 -12.87 -16.85
CA LEU A 48 -21.27 -11.67 -17.68
C LEU A 48 -19.96 -11.49 -18.46
N SER A 49 -18.82 -11.65 -17.79
CA SER A 49 -17.50 -11.51 -18.38
C SER A 49 -17.28 -12.53 -19.49
N ARG A 50 -17.70 -13.79 -19.28
CA ARG A 50 -17.65 -14.85 -20.27
C ARG A 50 -18.53 -14.53 -21.48
N LYS A 51 -19.80 -14.17 -21.26
CA LYS A 51 -20.75 -13.80 -22.33
C LYS A 51 -20.23 -12.65 -23.21
N ASN A 52 -19.64 -11.63 -22.59
CA ASN A 52 -19.16 -10.44 -23.29
C ASN A 52 -17.69 -10.50 -23.72
N LYS A 53 -17.01 -11.63 -23.50
CA LYS A 53 -15.58 -11.84 -23.80
C LYS A 53 -14.67 -10.80 -23.13
N LEU A 54 -15.06 -10.28 -21.97
CA LEU A 54 -14.27 -9.36 -21.16
C LEU A 54 -13.42 -10.14 -20.16
N SER A 55 -12.35 -9.53 -19.67
CA SER A 55 -11.65 -10.02 -18.47
C SER A 55 -12.16 -9.33 -17.22
N ILE A 56 -11.83 -9.89 -16.07
CA ILE A 56 -12.09 -9.30 -14.75
C ILE A 56 -10.76 -8.93 -14.12
N ILE A 57 -10.62 -7.66 -13.73
CA ILE A 57 -9.53 -7.21 -12.86
C ILE A 57 -10.06 -7.20 -11.41
N PRO A 58 -9.65 -8.14 -10.55
CA PRO A 58 -10.01 -8.10 -9.14
C PRO A 58 -9.27 -6.94 -8.46
N ARG A 59 -9.98 -6.19 -7.64
CA ARG A 59 -9.46 -5.01 -6.94
C ARG A 59 -9.89 -5.05 -5.47
N GLY A 60 -8.91 -4.91 -4.57
CA GLY A 60 -9.14 -4.53 -3.18
C GLY A 60 -9.09 -3.01 -3.02
N ALA A 61 -8.34 -2.50 -2.04
CA ALA A 61 -8.17 -1.04 -1.86
C ALA A 61 -7.17 -0.38 -2.84
N ALA A 62 -6.55 -1.13 -3.75
CA ALA A 62 -5.55 -0.66 -4.71
C ALA A 62 -4.31 0.05 -4.07
N THR A 63 -3.86 -0.43 -2.91
CA THR A 63 -2.71 0.14 -2.18
C THR A 63 -1.34 -0.30 -2.73
N SER A 64 -1.31 -1.31 -3.60
CA SER A 64 -0.08 -1.79 -4.26
C SER A 64 0.49 -0.73 -5.21
N GLY A 65 1.82 -0.72 -5.37
CA GLY A 65 2.55 0.11 -6.33
C GLY A 65 3.06 -0.66 -7.56
N MET A 66 2.63 -1.91 -7.76
CA MET A 66 3.26 -2.85 -8.70
C MET A 66 2.52 -2.99 -10.05
N GLY A 67 1.45 -2.24 -10.27
CA GLY A 67 0.63 -2.33 -11.48
C GLY A 67 -0.31 -3.54 -11.50
N GLY A 68 -0.67 -4.07 -10.32
CA GLY A 68 -1.44 -5.30 -10.17
C GLY A 68 -2.85 -5.20 -10.74
N ILE A 69 -3.42 -3.98 -10.80
CA ILE A 69 -4.74 -3.73 -11.41
C ILE A 69 -4.68 -3.17 -12.84
N ALA A 70 -3.50 -3.12 -13.46
CA ALA A 70 -3.37 -2.63 -14.83
C ALA A 70 -4.17 -3.53 -15.81
N PRO A 71 -5.08 -2.98 -16.63
CA PRO A 71 -5.84 -3.73 -17.62
C PRO A 71 -5.00 -4.00 -18.87
N LEU A 72 -4.52 -5.23 -19.03
CA LEU A 72 -3.72 -5.60 -20.21
C LEU A 72 -4.58 -6.19 -21.35
N ARG A 73 -5.87 -6.41 -21.09
CA ARG A 73 -6.91 -6.82 -22.04
C ARG A 73 -8.14 -5.93 -21.81
N ARG A 74 -9.10 -5.94 -22.74
CA ARG A 74 -10.41 -5.32 -22.50
C ARG A 74 -11.07 -6.00 -21.30
N SER A 75 -11.37 -5.22 -20.26
CA SER A 75 -11.80 -5.77 -18.98
C SER A 75 -12.87 -4.93 -18.30
N ILE A 76 -13.61 -5.58 -17.41
CA ILE A 76 -14.35 -4.97 -16.31
C ILE A 76 -13.52 -5.11 -15.03
N MET A 77 -13.81 -4.28 -14.04
CA MET A 77 -13.17 -4.34 -12.73
C MET A 77 -14.17 -4.85 -11.69
N ALA A 78 -13.73 -5.77 -10.83
CA ALA A 78 -14.50 -6.21 -9.67
C ALA A 78 -13.88 -5.59 -8.41
N ASP A 79 -14.53 -4.57 -7.86
CA ASP A 79 -14.11 -3.86 -6.66
C ASP A 79 -14.68 -4.55 -5.41
N LEU A 80 -13.84 -5.38 -4.79
CA LEU A 80 -14.22 -6.32 -3.74
C LEU A 80 -14.29 -5.66 -2.35
N THR A 81 -14.14 -4.34 -2.24
CA THR A 81 -14.11 -3.64 -0.94
C THR A 81 -15.44 -3.66 -0.20
N PHE A 82 -16.54 -4.01 -0.87
CA PHE A 82 -17.89 -4.11 -0.28
C PHE A 82 -18.24 -5.51 0.23
N LEU A 83 -17.33 -6.48 0.06
CA LEU A 83 -17.36 -7.74 0.78
C LEU A 83 -16.63 -7.54 2.12
N ASN A 84 -17.19 -6.76 3.04
CA ASN A 84 -16.51 -6.29 4.24
C ASN A 84 -17.26 -6.59 5.55
N ARG A 85 -18.20 -7.54 5.57
CA ARG A 85 -18.91 -7.90 6.80
C ARG A 85 -18.11 -8.86 7.68
N ILE A 86 -18.18 -8.65 8.99
CA ILE A 86 -17.83 -9.67 9.99
C ILE A 86 -18.99 -10.67 10.04
N LEU A 87 -18.70 -11.96 9.86
CA LEU A 87 -19.69 -13.02 9.72
C LEU A 87 -19.85 -13.83 11.00
N ASP A 88 -18.74 -14.12 11.68
CA ASP A 88 -18.72 -14.83 12.97
C ASP A 88 -17.49 -14.42 13.79
N PHE A 89 -17.62 -14.38 15.10
CA PHE A 89 -16.53 -14.05 16.01
C PHE A 89 -16.61 -14.89 17.28
N ASN A 90 -15.55 -15.66 17.54
CA ASN A 90 -15.44 -16.49 18.72
C ASN A 90 -14.27 -16.02 19.60
N LYS A 91 -14.59 -15.22 20.62
CA LYS A 91 -13.60 -14.70 21.58
C LYS A 91 -12.83 -15.80 22.31
N LYS A 92 -13.52 -16.89 22.73
CA LYS A 92 -12.89 -18.00 23.46
C LYS A 92 -11.89 -18.76 22.60
N LYS A 93 -12.25 -19.05 21.34
CA LYS A 93 -11.37 -19.72 20.37
C LYS A 93 -10.34 -18.77 19.74
N LYS A 94 -10.50 -17.45 19.92
CA LYS A 94 -9.68 -16.41 19.29
C LYS A 94 -9.66 -16.55 17.77
N THR A 95 -10.84 -16.72 17.19
CA THR A 95 -11.04 -16.85 15.75
C THR A 95 -12.12 -15.89 15.28
N ILE A 96 -11.92 -15.30 14.11
CA ILE A 96 -12.89 -14.41 13.48
C ILE A 96 -13.05 -14.78 12.00
N ASN A 97 -14.29 -14.86 11.53
CA ASN A 97 -14.67 -15.11 10.15
C ASN A 97 -15.32 -13.85 9.57
N PHE A 98 -14.84 -13.41 8.41
CA PHE A 98 -15.29 -12.18 7.78
C PHE A 98 -15.08 -12.24 6.27
N GLU A 99 -15.75 -11.34 5.56
CA GLU A 99 -15.60 -11.17 4.11
C GLU A 99 -14.25 -10.48 3.77
N ALA A 100 -13.56 -10.96 2.74
CA ALA A 100 -12.15 -10.66 2.48
C ALA A 100 -11.87 -9.22 2.02
N GLY A 101 -12.90 -8.46 1.69
CA GLY A 101 -12.86 -7.03 1.40
C GLY A 101 -12.73 -6.15 2.65
N LEU A 102 -12.91 -6.71 3.86
CA LEU A 102 -12.69 -6.00 5.13
C LEU A 102 -11.25 -5.46 5.18
N ARG A 103 -11.07 -4.23 5.65
CA ARG A 103 -9.75 -3.61 5.78
C ARG A 103 -9.12 -3.93 7.12
N TRP A 104 -7.79 -3.93 7.15
CA TRP A 104 -7.04 -4.20 8.39
C TRP A 104 -7.34 -3.18 9.49
N TRP A 105 -7.55 -1.91 9.13
CA TRP A 105 -7.97 -0.88 10.07
C TRP A 105 -9.28 -1.27 10.76
N GLU A 106 -10.33 -1.58 10.00
CA GLU A 106 -11.66 -1.95 10.50
C GLU A 106 -11.57 -3.20 11.40
N LEU A 107 -10.82 -4.22 10.97
CA LEU A 107 -10.58 -5.43 11.75
C LEU A 107 -9.88 -5.13 13.08
N LYS A 108 -8.84 -4.29 13.09
CA LYS A 108 -8.13 -3.93 14.33
C LYS A 108 -9.01 -3.12 15.27
N GLN A 109 -9.85 -2.22 14.75
CA GLN A 109 -10.80 -1.46 15.57
C GLN A 109 -11.79 -2.39 16.27
N PHE A 110 -12.40 -3.32 15.52
CA PHE A 110 -13.32 -4.31 16.08
C PHE A 110 -12.65 -5.18 17.17
N LEU A 111 -11.43 -5.68 16.93
CA LEU A 111 -10.74 -6.53 17.90
C LEU A 111 -10.34 -5.77 19.18
N LYS A 112 -10.02 -4.47 19.05
CA LYS A 112 -9.64 -3.61 20.19
C LYS A 112 -10.75 -3.53 21.24
N GLU A 113 -12.01 -3.46 20.82
CA GLU A 113 -13.20 -3.45 21.71
C GLU A 113 -13.32 -4.74 22.54
N HIS A 114 -12.65 -5.81 22.12
CA HIS A 114 -12.65 -7.10 22.80
C HIS A 114 -11.34 -7.43 23.52
N SER A 115 -10.43 -6.46 23.64
CA SER A 115 -9.07 -6.63 24.17
C SER A 115 -8.21 -7.62 23.37
N LEU A 116 -8.52 -7.78 22.08
CA LEU A 116 -7.79 -8.65 21.15
C LEU A 116 -6.99 -7.82 20.13
N ASP A 117 -6.05 -8.47 19.45
CA ASP A 117 -5.37 -7.93 18.29
C ASP A 117 -5.05 -9.03 17.26
N VAL A 118 -4.65 -8.62 16.06
CA VAL A 118 -4.05 -9.50 15.05
C VAL A 118 -2.58 -9.77 15.39
N TYR A 119 -2.10 -10.95 15.01
CA TYR A 119 -0.68 -11.30 15.18
C TYR A 119 0.24 -10.45 14.27
N THR A 120 -0.14 -10.26 13.01
CA THR A 120 0.61 -9.46 12.03
C THR A 120 -0.35 -8.67 11.15
N CYS A 121 0.13 -7.55 10.59
CA CYS A 121 -0.63 -6.69 9.68
C CYS A 121 0.31 -5.94 8.72
N PRO A 122 -0.19 -5.45 7.57
CA PRO A 122 0.62 -4.66 6.64
C PRO A 122 0.95 -3.28 7.21
N THR A 123 2.01 -2.66 6.69
CA THR A 123 2.21 -1.21 6.83
C THR A 123 1.11 -0.42 6.12
N SER A 124 0.53 -0.94 5.03
CA SER A 124 -0.67 -0.38 4.39
C SER A 124 -1.95 -0.73 5.16
N LEU A 125 -2.13 -0.20 6.38
CA LEU A 125 -3.25 -0.55 7.28
C LEU A 125 -4.65 -0.43 6.66
N PHE A 126 -4.81 0.44 5.64
CA PHE A 126 -6.07 0.67 4.96
C PHE A 126 -6.31 -0.27 3.76
N SER A 127 -5.41 -1.23 3.52
CA SER A 127 -5.61 -2.27 2.52
C SER A 127 -6.64 -3.31 2.99
N THR A 128 -7.24 -4.02 2.04
CA THR A 128 -8.13 -5.16 2.35
C THR A 128 -7.31 -6.38 2.78
N VAL A 129 -7.90 -7.24 3.62
CA VAL A 129 -7.28 -8.48 4.08
C VAL A 129 -7.01 -9.41 2.90
N GLY A 130 -8.02 -9.67 2.06
CA GLY A 130 -7.91 -10.53 0.89
C GLY A 130 -6.89 -10.02 -0.13
N GLY A 131 -6.79 -8.70 -0.31
CA GLY A 131 -5.78 -8.08 -1.15
C GLY A 131 -4.36 -8.37 -0.68
N TRP A 132 -4.12 -8.27 0.63
CA TRP A 132 -2.78 -8.52 1.20
C TRP A 132 -2.41 -10.01 1.18
N LEU A 133 -3.36 -10.90 1.44
CA LEU A 133 -3.18 -12.35 1.26
C LEU A 133 -2.77 -12.69 -0.18
N ALA A 134 -3.46 -12.10 -1.15
CA ALA A 134 -3.16 -12.27 -2.57
C ALA A 134 -1.78 -11.74 -2.97
N THR A 135 -1.15 -10.84 -2.21
CA THR A 135 0.18 -10.28 -2.52
C THR A 135 1.34 -10.89 -1.73
N GLY A 136 1.09 -11.78 -0.75
CA GLY A 136 2.14 -12.52 -0.02
C GLY A 136 2.65 -11.86 1.26
N GLY A 137 1.76 -11.64 2.24
CA GLY A 137 1.96 -10.74 3.39
C GLY A 137 2.96 -11.14 4.50
N TYR A 138 4.16 -10.56 4.44
CA TYR A 138 4.96 -10.11 5.59
C TYR A 138 4.72 -8.63 5.90
N GLY A 139 4.82 -8.26 7.18
CA GLY A 139 4.64 -6.89 7.64
C GLY A 139 4.99 -6.68 9.11
N ILE A 140 4.22 -5.83 9.77
CA ILE A 140 4.43 -5.47 11.18
C ILE A 140 4.24 -6.72 12.04
N ASN A 141 5.15 -6.89 13.00
CA ASN A 141 5.26 -8.04 13.89
C ASN A 141 5.54 -9.41 13.22
N SER A 142 5.83 -9.46 11.91
CA SER A 142 6.16 -10.75 11.26
C SER A 142 7.40 -11.41 11.84
N PHE A 143 8.34 -10.65 12.42
CA PHE A 143 9.50 -11.22 13.11
C PHE A 143 9.08 -12.15 14.27
N GLY A 144 8.13 -11.72 15.10
CA GLY A 144 7.64 -12.50 16.24
C GLY A 144 6.61 -13.58 15.86
N PHE A 145 5.80 -13.37 14.82
CA PHE A 145 4.63 -14.22 14.54
C PHE A 145 4.60 -14.86 13.16
N GLY A 146 5.60 -14.60 12.32
CA GLY A 146 5.75 -15.18 11.00
C GLY A 146 4.83 -14.59 9.93
N HIS A 147 4.69 -15.34 8.83
CA HIS A 147 3.92 -14.96 7.66
C HIS A 147 2.40 -15.08 7.92
N ILE A 148 1.60 -14.18 7.31
CA ILE A 148 0.15 -14.15 7.52
C ILE A 148 -0.55 -15.48 7.19
N SER A 149 -0.06 -16.23 6.21
CA SER A 149 -0.64 -17.53 5.83
C SER A 149 -0.66 -18.54 6.98
N ASN A 150 0.22 -18.41 7.97
CA ASN A 150 0.25 -19.30 9.13
C ASN A 150 -0.89 -19.02 10.13
N LEU A 151 -1.51 -17.85 10.01
CA LEU A 151 -2.55 -17.35 10.92
C LEU A 151 -3.95 -17.49 10.34
N VAL A 152 -4.05 -17.81 9.05
CA VAL A 152 -5.32 -18.11 8.38
C VAL A 152 -5.70 -19.55 8.66
N ASP A 153 -6.90 -19.76 9.19
CA ASP A 153 -7.45 -21.11 9.39
C ASP A 153 -8.09 -21.65 8.11
N SER A 154 -8.87 -20.80 7.43
CA SER A 154 -9.49 -21.15 6.16
C SER A 154 -9.87 -19.93 5.33
N ILE A 155 -10.11 -20.15 4.03
CA ILE A 155 -10.59 -19.16 3.07
C ILE A 155 -11.75 -19.71 2.24
N GLU A 156 -12.69 -18.85 1.86
CA GLU A 156 -13.67 -19.14 0.79
C GLU A 156 -13.15 -18.53 -0.51
N THR A 157 -12.98 -19.35 -1.53
CA THR A 157 -12.49 -18.95 -2.86
C THR A 157 -13.59 -19.04 -3.90
N VAL A 158 -13.57 -18.11 -4.86
CA VAL A 158 -14.51 -18.05 -5.98
C VAL A 158 -13.71 -18.03 -7.28
N THR A 159 -13.94 -19.05 -8.11
CA THR A 159 -13.46 -19.16 -9.49
C THR A 159 -14.66 -19.07 -10.45
N PRO A 160 -14.45 -18.97 -11.77
CA PRO A 160 -15.54 -18.91 -12.74
C PRO A 160 -16.63 -19.97 -12.55
N ASP A 161 -16.25 -21.21 -12.26
CA ASP A 161 -17.19 -22.34 -12.22
C ASP A 161 -17.56 -22.80 -10.80
N LYS A 162 -16.76 -22.47 -9.78
CA LYS A 162 -16.88 -23.06 -8.44
C LYS A 162 -16.67 -22.05 -7.32
N LYS A 163 -17.32 -22.32 -6.19
CA LYS A 163 -16.97 -21.78 -4.87
C LYS A 163 -16.40 -22.91 -4.04
N LYS A 164 -15.34 -22.65 -3.28
CA LYS A 164 -14.70 -23.68 -2.47
C LYS A 164 -14.17 -23.12 -1.16
N GLN A 165 -14.50 -23.81 -0.07
CA GLN A 165 -13.85 -23.59 1.23
C GLN A 165 -12.54 -24.38 1.27
N LEU A 166 -11.45 -23.70 1.60
CA LEU A 166 -10.13 -24.28 1.73
C LEU A 166 -9.60 -23.99 3.13
N ASP A 167 -9.34 -25.03 3.91
CA ASP A 167 -8.50 -24.88 5.09
C ASP A 167 -7.02 -24.69 4.68
N ARG A 168 -6.19 -24.28 5.63
CA ARG A 168 -4.74 -24.07 5.40
C ARG A 168 -3.98 -25.33 4.99
N LYS A 169 -4.44 -26.52 5.39
CA LYS A 169 -3.76 -27.80 5.07
C LYS A 169 -4.10 -28.27 3.66
N ASN A 170 -5.18 -27.76 3.07
CA ASN A 170 -5.57 -28.07 1.71
C ASN A 170 -4.44 -27.67 0.72
N PRO A 171 -3.99 -28.59 -0.16
CA PRO A 171 -2.93 -28.29 -1.13
C PRO A 171 -3.23 -27.12 -2.06
N GLU A 172 -4.50 -26.81 -2.31
CA GLU A 172 -4.91 -25.68 -3.17
C GLU A 172 -4.80 -24.33 -2.48
N PHE A 173 -4.69 -24.28 -1.14
CA PHE A 173 -4.62 -23.03 -0.38
C PHE A 173 -3.47 -22.12 -0.88
N LYS A 174 -2.33 -22.71 -1.24
CA LYS A 174 -1.15 -21.99 -1.75
C LYS A 174 -1.44 -21.20 -3.03
N TYR A 175 -2.39 -21.62 -3.87
CA TYR A 175 -2.71 -20.95 -5.14
C TYR A 175 -3.35 -19.57 -4.93
N PHE A 176 -3.88 -19.30 -3.74
CA PHE A 176 -4.53 -18.02 -3.43
C PHE A 176 -3.62 -17.08 -2.63
N MET A 177 -2.41 -17.52 -2.27
CA MET A 177 -1.44 -16.72 -1.51
C MET A 177 -0.34 -16.20 -2.46
N GLY A 178 -0.16 -14.88 -2.53
CA GLY A 178 0.91 -14.29 -3.35
C GLY A 178 0.76 -14.44 -4.86
N THR A 179 -0.43 -14.77 -5.37
CA THR A 179 -0.72 -14.93 -6.81
C THR A 179 -1.47 -13.75 -7.44
N GLU A 180 -1.71 -12.69 -6.67
CA GLU A 180 -2.33 -11.42 -7.08
C GLU A 180 -3.72 -11.60 -7.72
N GLY A 181 -4.49 -12.54 -7.15
CA GLY A 181 -5.85 -12.83 -7.57
C GLY A 181 -5.95 -13.49 -8.95
N GLN A 182 -4.84 -13.97 -9.53
CA GLN A 182 -4.87 -14.65 -10.83
C GLN A 182 -5.55 -16.02 -10.77
N MET A 183 -5.54 -16.69 -9.62
CA MET A 183 -6.10 -18.04 -9.45
C MET A 183 -7.57 -18.06 -9.02
N GLY A 184 -8.14 -16.90 -8.72
CA GLY A 184 -9.49 -16.74 -8.19
C GLY A 184 -9.58 -15.63 -7.17
N ILE A 185 -10.79 -15.39 -6.69
CA ILE A 185 -11.10 -14.35 -5.72
C ILE A 185 -11.21 -14.98 -4.33
N ILE A 186 -10.43 -14.48 -3.37
CA ILE A 186 -10.66 -14.76 -1.94
C ILE A 186 -11.85 -13.91 -1.52
N SER A 187 -12.91 -14.54 -1.04
CA SER A 187 -14.17 -13.89 -0.70
C SER A 187 -14.46 -13.84 0.79
N LYS A 188 -14.01 -14.85 1.55
CA LYS A 188 -14.07 -14.88 3.02
C LYS A 188 -12.78 -15.43 3.60
N VAL A 189 -12.47 -15.03 4.83
CA VAL A 189 -11.28 -15.45 5.58
C VAL A 189 -11.69 -15.77 7.01
N THR A 190 -11.22 -16.91 7.52
CA THR A 190 -11.19 -17.19 8.95
C THR A 190 -9.77 -17.01 9.46
N LEU A 191 -9.58 -16.10 10.42
CA LEU A 191 -8.28 -15.68 10.93
C LEU A 191 -8.17 -15.94 12.43
N LYS A 192 -6.99 -16.39 12.87
CA LYS A 192 -6.61 -16.43 14.29
C LYS A 192 -6.21 -15.06 14.80
N VAL A 193 -6.69 -14.74 15.99
CA VAL A 193 -6.37 -13.50 16.71
C VAL A 193 -5.71 -13.83 18.06
N ARG A 194 -5.27 -12.81 18.77
CA ARG A 194 -4.53 -12.94 20.04
C ARG A 194 -5.04 -11.94 21.07
N GLU A 195 -4.67 -12.16 22.33
CA GLU A 195 -4.81 -11.11 23.33
C GLU A 195 -3.96 -9.91 22.92
N SER A 196 -4.53 -8.73 23.08
CA SER A 196 -3.79 -7.49 23.00
C SER A 196 -2.78 -7.43 24.14
N LYS A 197 -1.54 -7.05 23.82
CA LYS A 197 -0.47 -6.88 24.80
C LYS A 197 0.08 -5.46 24.71
N PRO A 198 0.44 -4.84 25.84
CA PRO A 198 1.21 -3.61 25.80
C PRO A 198 2.57 -3.87 25.14
N SER A 199 3.14 -2.84 24.51
CA SER A 199 4.45 -2.93 23.88
C SER A 199 5.28 -1.70 24.18
N ARG A 200 6.61 -1.87 24.22
CA ARG A 200 7.60 -0.78 24.37
C ARG A 200 8.46 -0.72 23.13
N HIS A 201 8.83 0.49 22.72
CA HIS A 201 9.57 0.75 21.48
C HIS A 201 10.88 1.46 21.79
N TYR A 202 11.98 0.89 21.32
CA TYR A 202 13.33 1.42 21.52
C TYR A 202 13.92 1.75 20.17
N LEU A 203 14.31 3.01 19.96
CA LEU A 203 15.04 3.43 18.77
C LEU A 203 16.51 3.56 19.14
N VAL A 204 17.35 2.78 18.48
CA VAL A 204 18.80 2.79 18.69
C VAL A 204 19.48 3.38 17.47
N LEU A 205 20.31 4.38 17.66
CA LEU A 205 20.95 5.15 16.61
C LEU A 205 22.43 4.80 16.49
N PHE A 206 22.92 4.75 15.25
CA PHE A 206 24.29 4.38 14.90
C PHE A 206 24.90 5.32 13.86
N LYS A 207 26.22 5.52 13.90
CA LYS A 207 26.89 6.47 13.01
C LYS A 207 27.10 5.90 11.60
N ASN A 208 27.22 4.58 11.48
CA ASN A 208 27.49 3.92 10.23
C ASN A 208 26.89 2.51 10.14
N THR A 209 26.77 2.05 8.91
CA THR A 209 26.17 0.77 8.52
C THR A 209 26.81 -0.46 9.17
N SER A 210 28.12 -0.43 9.43
CA SER A 210 28.81 -1.58 10.05
C SER A 210 28.46 -1.72 11.53
N GLU A 211 28.38 -0.62 12.28
CA GLU A 211 27.94 -0.62 13.68
C GLU A 211 26.50 -1.13 13.80
N THR A 212 25.60 -0.59 12.97
CA THR A 212 24.18 -0.98 12.95
C THR A 212 24.02 -2.48 12.71
N ALA A 213 24.76 -3.03 11.75
CA ALA A 213 24.70 -4.45 11.43
C ALA A 213 25.32 -5.33 12.51
N GLY A 214 26.40 -4.88 13.16
CA GLY A 214 26.99 -5.56 14.31
C GLY A 214 26.01 -5.65 15.48
N PHE A 215 25.20 -4.61 15.70
CA PHE A 215 24.12 -4.62 16.67
C PHE A 215 22.99 -5.57 16.29
N ILE A 216 22.44 -5.47 15.07
CA ILE A 216 21.38 -6.37 14.59
C ILE A 216 21.84 -7.83 14.69
N SER A 217 23.06 -8.14 14.25
CA SER A 217 23.59 -9.50 14.31
C SER A 217 23.65 -10.05 15.74
N GLU A 218 23.99 -9.22 16.72
CA GLU A 218 24.07 -9.64 18.11
C GLU A 218 22.68 -9.77 18.75
N LEU A 219 21.78 -8.83 18.44
CA LEU A 219 20.38 -8.89 18.84
C LEU A 219 19.74 -10.21 18.41
N LEU A 220 19.98 -10.65 17.18
CA LEU A 220 19.43 -11.90 16.64
C LEU A 220 20.03 -13.18 17.26
N ARG A 221 21.26 -13.11 17.78
CA ARG A 221 21.92 -14.21 18.51
C ARG A 221 21.48 -14.29 19.97
N SER A 222 20.91 -13.23 20.53
CA SER A 222 20.42 -13.24 21.90
C SER A 222 19.31 -14.29 22.06
N HIS A 223 19.42 -15.06 23.14
CA HIS A 223 18.39 -16.02 23.58
C HIS A 223 17.44 -15.43 24.61
N LYS A 224 17.74 -14.24 25.14
CA LYS A 224 16.94 -13.56 26.17
C LYS A 224 16.04 -12.48 25.59
N ILE A 225 16.50 -11.81 24.53
CA ILE A 225 15.78 -10.70 23.92
C ILE A 225 14.88 -11.26 22.82
N HIS A 226 13.56 -11.11 22.98
CA HIS A 226 12.56 -11.60 22.04
C HIS A 226 11.73 -10.44 21.47
N PRO A 227 12.25 -9.68 20.49
CA PRO A 227 11.47 -8.66 19.83
C PRO A 227 10.30 -9.27 19.06
N VAL A 228 9.18 -8.56 19.01
CA VAL A 228 8.09 -8.89 18.09
C VAL A 228 8.28 -8.21 16.74
N HIS A 229 8.96 -7.06 16.72
CA HIS A 229 9.20 -6.27 15.51
C HIS A 229 10.56 -5.58 15.56
N ILE A 230 11.28 -5.62 14.44
CA ILE A 230 12.58 -4.96 14.26
C ILE A 230 12.60 -4.33 12.86
N VAL A 231 12.86 -3.02 12.80
CA VAL A 231 12.99 -2.28 11.54
C VAL A 231 14.25 -1.43 11.56
N TYR A 232 15.03 -1.56 10.51
CA TYR A 232 16.14 -0.66 10.22
C TYR A 232 15.66 0.49 9.32
N TYR A 233 16.15 1.69 9.62
CA TYR A 233 15.98 2.91 8.85
C TYR A 233 17.35 3.46 8.47
N ASP A 234 17.55 3.75 7.19
CA ASP A 234 18.71 4.53 6.79
C ASP A 234 18.58 6.00 7.20
N ARG A 235 19.69 6.72 7.07
CA ARG A 235 19.78 8.14 7.40
C ARG A 235 18.74 8.99 6.65
N ASN A 236 18.62 8.81 5.33
CA ASN A 236 17.70 9.60 4.50
C ASN A 236 16.23 9.33 4.90
N ARG A 237 15.90 8.10 5.26
CA ARG A 237 14.56 7.69 5.69
C ARG A 237 14.15 8.36 6.99
N LEU A 238 15.07 8.50 7.96
CA LEU A 238 14.82 9.24 9.20
C LEU A 238 14.74 10.74 8.95
N GLU A 239 15.62 11.31 8.12
CA GLU A 239 15.60 12.74 7.77
C GLU A 239 14.28 13.17 7.11
N HIS A 240 13.69 12.31 6.28
CA HIS A 240 12.38 12.58 5.70
C HIS A 240 11.29 12.81 6.74
N LYS A 241 11.43 12.27 7.95
CA LYS A 241 10.50 12.53 9.06
C LYS A 241 10.65 13.94 9.63
N ASN A 242 11.88 14.47 9.68
CA ASN A 242 12.13 15.86 10.10
C ASN A 242 11.48 16.85 9.13
N LEU A 243 11.56 16.56 7.83
CA LEU A 243 10.92 17.38 6.79
C LEU A 243 9.40 17.43 6.97
N LEU A 244 8.76 16.26 7.16
CA LEU A 244 7.30 16.14 7.27
C LEU A 244 6.71 16.99 8.41
N LEU A 245 7.50 17.22 9.45
CA LEU A 245 7.06 17.95 10.64
C LEU A 245 7.65 19.36 10.74
N ASN A 246 8.18 19.91 9.64
CA ASN A 246 8.81 21.22 9.61
C ASN A 246 9.84 21.42 10.74
N GLY A 247 10.60 20.37 11.07
CA GLY A 247 11.61 20.37 12.13
C GLY A 247 11.09 20.26 13.56
N LYS A 248 9.78 20.09 13.80
CA LYS A 248 9.22 19.89 15.16
C LYS A 248 9.69 18.59 15.82
N VAL A 249 10.09 17.61 15.02
CA VAL A 249 10.73 16.36 15.46
C VAL A 249 12.09 16.29 14.80
N PHE A 250 13.11 15.89 15.57
CA PHE A 250 14.50 15.91 15.12
C PHE A 250 15.18 14.55 15.29
N PHE A 251 15.21 13.79 14.21
CA PHE A 251 16.10 12.65 14.04
C PHE A 251 17.50 13.14 13.64
N PRO A 252 18.57 12.70 14.32
CA PRO A 252 19.92 13.05 13.91
C PRO A 252 20.29 12.37 12.59
N GLN A 253 21.36 12.86 11.97
CA GLN A 253 21.94 12.34 10.73
C GLN A 253 22.63 10.98 10.97
N MET A 254 21.85 9.96 11.33
CA MET A 254 22.29 8.65 11.79
C MET A 254 21.39 7.56 11.20
N GLU A 255 21.84 6.32 11.24
CA GLU A 255 20.98 5.18 10.97
C GLU A 255 20.25 4.78 12.25
N GLY A 256 19.08 4.15 12.13
CA GLY A 256 18.26 3.77 13.27
C GLY A 256 17.74 2.34 13.21
N VAL A 257 17.68 1.67 14.35
CA VAL A 257 16.98 0.38 14.50
C VAL A 257 15.88 0.55 15.53
N LEU A 258 14.63 0.42 15.09
CA LEU A 258 13.46 0.39 15.97
C LEU A 258 13.19 -1.05 16.38
N ILE A 259 13.15 -1.29 17.69
CA ILE A 259 12.88 -2.59 18.31
C ILE A 259 11.61 -2.47 19.13
N THR A 260 10.69 -3.42 18.97
CA THR A 260 9.49 -3.50 19.80
C THR A 260 9.49 -4.78 20.62
N LEU A 261 9.33 -4.60 21.94
CA LEU A 261 9.20 -5.69 22.90
C LEU A 261 7.77 -5.71 23.46
N GLU A 262 7.22 -6.91 23.61
CA GLU A 262 6.00 -7.16 24.41
C GLU A 262 6.34 -7.85 25.74
N ASP A 263 7.55 -8.38 25.86
CA ASP A 263 8.11 -8.91 27.11
C ASP A 263 9.09 -7.89 27.69
N PHE A 264 8.72 -7.31 28.81
CA PHE A 264 9.51 -6.25 29.45
C PHE A 264 10.64 -6.81 30.33
N SER A 265 10.66 -8.11 30.61
CA SER A 265 11.76 -8.72 31.38
C SER A 265 13.10 -8.68 30.64
N ALA A 266 13.08 -8.60 29.31
CA ALA A 266 14.27 -8.52 28.46
C ALA A 266 14.82 -7.09 28.26
N GLU A 267 14.24 -6.09 28.92
CA GLU A 267 14.63 -4.68 28.73
C GLU A 267 16.07 -4.42 29.19
N GLU A 268 16.46 -4.90 30.36
CA GLU A 268 17.82 -4.72 30.88
C GLU A 268 18.88 -5.37 29.97
N ASP A 269 18.60 -6.58 29.46
CA ASP A 269 19.47 -7.26 28.50
C ASP A 269 19.58 -6.46 27.18
N LEU A 270 18.49 -5.84 26.73
CA LEU A 270 18.50 -4.97 25.54
C LEU A 270 19.33 -3.70 25.79
N LEU A 271 19.15 -3.02 26.91
CA LEU A 271 19.91 -1.81 27.26
C LEU A 271 21.41 -2.13 27.40
N SER A 272 21.77 -3.23 28.06
CA SER A 272 23.14 -3.71 28.15
C SER A 272 23.73 -4.03 26.77
N LEU A 273 22.94 -4.61 25.87
CA LEU A 273 23.37 -4.86 24.49
C LEU A 273 23.63 -3.55 23.72
N ILE A 274 22.75 -2.56 23.88
CA ILE A 274 22.88 -1.23 23.25
C ILE A 274 24.19 -0.58 23.68
N GLU A 275 24.45 -0.54 24.99
CA GLU A 275 25.68 0.02 25.56
C GLU A 275 26.92 -0.70 25.04
N ARG A 276 26.94 -2.04 25.12
CA ARG A 276 28.06 -2.88 24.63
C ARG A 276 28.34 -2.66 23.14
N LYS A 277 27.32 -2.39 22.32
CA LYS A 277 27.45 -2.11 20.89
C LYS A 277 27.59 -0.62 20.57
N LYS A 278 27.75 0.23 21.59
CA LYS A 278 27.92 1.69 21.47
C LYS A 278 26.77 2.35 20.69
N GLY A 279 25.57 1.78 20.78
CA GLY A 279 24.35 2.37 20.22
C GLY A 279 23.88 3.54 21.08
N ILE A 280 23.33 4.56 20.43
CA ILE A 280 22.74 5.71 21.14
C ILE A 280 21.25 5.44 21.27
N LEU A 281 20.76 5.23 22.48
CA LEU A 281 19.32 5.14 22.72
C LEU A 281 18.69 6.52 22.49
N ALA A 282 17.76 6.59 21.55
CA ALA A 282 17.04 7.82 21.26
C ALA A 282 15.97 8.10 22.32
N GLU A 283 15.58 9.37 22.46
CA GLU A 283 14.49 9.76 23.34
C GLU A 283 13.17 9.06 22.98
N ASN A 284 12.37 8.72 24.00
CA ASN A 284 11.14 7.93 23.85
C ASN A 284 10.13 8.52 22.87
N TYR A 285 10.08 9.85 22.72
CA TYR A 285 9.16 10.48 21.77
C TYR A 285 9.50 10.15 20.31
N LEU A 286 10.79 9.91 19.99
CA LEU A 286 11.23 9.54 18.65
C LEU A 286 10.81 8.10 18.30
N SER A 287 10.97 7.15 19.23
CA SER A 287 10.53 5.77 19.03
C SER A 287 9.00 5.67 18.97
N ALA A 288 8.29 6.40 19.82
CA ALA A 288 6.83 6.51 19.79
C ALA A 288 6.33 7.12 18.48
N PHE A 289 7.00 8.16 17.97
CA PHE A 289 6.68 8.77 16.69
C PHE A 289 6.85 7.78 15.53
N LEU A 290 8.00 7.09 15.43
CA LEU A 290 8.22 6.09 14.37
C LEU A 290 7.21 4.95 14.46
N TRP A 291 6.88 4.52 15.68
CA TRP A 291 5.83 3.52 15.87
C TRP A 291 4.49 4.02 15.35
N ASN A 292 4.07 5.25 15.67
CA ASN A 292 2.82 5.80 15.15
C ASN A 292 2.82 5.93 13.62
N GLU A 293 3.95 6.32 13.02
CA GLU A 293 4.11 6.52 11.58
C GLU A 293 4.38 5.25 10.77
N ARG A 294 4.47 4.08 11.42
CA ARG A 294 4.74 2.78 10.77
C ARG A 294 3.74 2.40 9.69
N TYR A 295 2.52 2.93 9.77
CA TYR A 295 1.46 2.68 8.78
C TYR A 295 1.47 3.64 7.58
N PHE A 296 2.46 4.55 7.51
CA PHE A 296 2.54 5.61 6.52
C PHE A 296 3.86 5.56 5.72
N PRO A 297 4.16 4.44 5.03
CA PRO A 297 5.47 4.22 4.41
C PRO A 297 5.77 5.18 3.25
N PHE A 298 4.75 5.76 2.61
CA PHE A 298 4.91 6.73 1.52
C PHE A 298 4.58 8.17 1.93
N SER A 299 4.69 8.52 3.21
CA SER A 299 4.48 9.90 3.69
C SER A 299 5.35 10.94 2.96
N ILE A 300 6.51 10.54 2.44
CA ILE A 300 7.38 11.37 1.60
C ILE A 300 6.69 11.91 0.33
N LYS A 301 5.59 11.30 -0.14
CA LYS A 301 4.74 11.82 -1.23
C LYS A 301 4.23 13.23 -0.96
N HIS A 302 4.18 13.67 0.30
CA HIS A 302 3.90 15.07 0.64
C HIS A 302 4.79 16.04 -0.17
N PHE A 303 6.07 15.71 -0.33
CA PHE A 303 7.05 16.58 -0.98
C PHE A 303 7.22 16.31 -2.47
N TYR A 304 6.83 15.13 -2.96
CA TYR A 304 7.12 14.69 -4.32
C TYR A 304 5.88 14.15 -5.04
N PRO A 305 5.65 14.53 -6.31
CA PRO A 305 4.48 14.09 -7.07
C PRO A 305 4.45 12.57 -7.30
N SER A 306 5.62 11.93 -7.33
CA SER A 306 5.74 10.48 -7.35
C SER A 306 6.93 9.98 -6.55
N ILE A 307 6.83 8.71 -6.20
CA ILE A 307 7.92 7.89 -5.69
C ILE A 307 8.05 6.68 -6.59
N LEU A 308 9.26 6.17 -6.71
CA LEU A 308 9.61 4.94 -7.38
C LEU A 308 10.48 4.13 -6.42
N GLY A 309 10.55 2.82 -6.61
CA GLY A 309 11.35 2.01 -5.70
C GLY A 309 11.36 0.53 -6.04
N CYS A 310 12.03 -0.20 -5.17
CA CYS A 310 12.15 -1.63 -5.20
C CYS A 310 11.74 -2.18 -3.83
N GLU A 311 11.02 -3.30 -3.85
CA GLU A 311 10.72 -4.09 -2.67
C GLU A 311 11.20 -5.53 -2.89
N ALA A 312 12.01 -6.03 -1.97
CA ALA A 312 12.68 -7.33 -2.09
C ALA A 312 12.86 -8.01 -0.74
N THR A 313 12.86 -9.34 -0.72
CA THR A 313 13.36 -10.11 0.43
C THR A 313 14.84 -10.41 0.24
N LEU A 314 15.60 -10.36 1.33
CA LEU A 314 17.05 -10.59 1.35
C LEU A 314 17.42 -11.49 2.54
N PRO A 315 18.46 -12.33 2.42
CA PRO A 315 19.13 -12.88 3.58
C PRO A 315 19.71 -11.74 4.44
N ILE A 316 19.49 -11.76 5.76
CA ILE A 316 19.95 -10.71 6.69
C ILE A 316 21.46 -10.50 6.59
N LYS A 317 22.24 -11.58 6.44
CA LYS A 317 23.70 -11.51 6.25
C LYS A 317 24.13 -10.64 5.06
N ASN A 318 23.24 -10.44 4.09
CA ASN A 318 23.49 -9.65 2.89
C ASN A 318 22.89 -8.24 2.95
N LEU A 319 22.27 -7.83 4.06
CA LEU A 319 21.70 -6.49 4.23
C LEU A 319 22.78 -5.41 4.13
N VAL A 320 23.95 -5.58 4.77
CA VAL A 320 25.07 -4.63 4.68
C VAL A 320 25.61 -4.49 3.26
N PRO A 321 25.98 -5.59 2.55
CA PRO A 321 26.33 -5.51 1.14
C PRO A 321 25.29 -4.79 0.28
N TYR A 322 24.00 -5.04 0.51
CA TYR A 322 22.91 -4.39 -0.20
C TYR A 322 22.93 -2.87 0.03
N MET A 323 22.94 -2.43 1.30
CA MET A 323 22.94 -1.00 1.68
C MET A 323 24.16 -0.26 1.13
N ARG A 324 25.35 -0.86 1.17
CA ARG A 324 26.56 -0.24 0.58
C ARG A 324 26.43 -0.05 -0.92
N ARG A 325 25.87 -1.03 -1.63
CA ARG A 325 25.67 -0.98 -3.08
C ARG A 325 24.58 0.02 -3.48
N THR A 326 23.45 0.05 -2.77
CA THR A 326 22.39 1.02 -3.05
C THR A 326 22.84 2.44 -2.75
N LYS A 327 23.54 2.67 -1.63
CA LYS A 327 24.12 3.98 -1.31
C LYS A 327 25.03 4.49 -2.43
N LYS A 328 26.00 3.66 -2.85
CA LYS A 328 26.88 3.98 -3.98
C LYS A 328 26.10 4.27 -5.26
N PHE A 329 25.12 3.43 -5.59
CA PHE A 329 24.25 3.63 -6.77
C PHE A 329 23.52 4.98 -6.72
N GLY A 330 22.99 5.37 -5.55
CA GLY A 330 22.36 6.67 -5.33
C GLY A 330 23.33 7.83 -5.52
N GLU A 331 24.56 7.74 -5.00
CA GLU A 331 25.61 8.75 -5.15
C GLU A 331 26.08 8.91 -6.61
N ASP A 332 26.28 7.78 -7.31
CA ASP A 332 26.73 7.72 -8.70
C ASP A 332 25.69 8.36 -9.64
N TYR A 333 24.38 8.15 -9.40
CA TYR A 333 23.31 8.75 -10.21
C TYR A 333 22.75 10.06 -9.66
N GLY A 334 23.12 10.49 -8.45
CA GLY A 334 22.56 11.67 -7.80
C GLY A 334 21.07 11.52 -7.49
N ILE A 335 20.70 10.37 -6.92
CA ILE A 335 19.34 10.01 -6.54
C ILE A 335 19.29 9.79 -5.02
N PRO A 336 18.43 10.53 -4.29
CA PRO A 336 18.29 10.36 -2.85
C PRO A 336 17.46 9.12 -2.56
N LEU A 337 18.14 7.99 -2.41
CA LEU A 337 17.52 6.74 -1.99
C LEU A 337 17.19 6.77 -0.50
N SER A 338 16.08 6.15 -0.13
CA SER A 338 15.75 5.85 1.26
C SER A 338 15.38 4.39 1.39
N THR A 339 16.08 3.70 2.27
CA THR A 339 15.88 2.29 2.56
C THR A 339 15.29 2.13 3.97
N GLU A 340 14.25 1.32 4.03
CA GLU A 340 13.68 0.76 5.25
C GLU A 340 13.76 -0.76 5.13
N ALA A 341 14.14 -1.45 6.20
CA ALA A 341 14.33 -2.89 6.19
C ALA A 341 13.63 -3.53 7.41
N THR A 342 12.53 -4.22 7.17
CA THR A 342 11.76 -4.93 8.20
C THR A 342 12.24 -6.37 8.30
N LEU A 343 12.80 -6.75 9.46
CA LEU A 343 13.21 -8.13 9.69
C LEU A 343 11.94 -8.97 9.85
N ILE A 344 11.90 -10.13 9.18
CA ILE A 344 10.73 -11.01 9.16
C ILE A 344 10.97 -12.34 9.87
N ASN A 345 12.23 -12.72 10.07
CA ASN A 345 12.68 -13.82 10.92
C ASN A 345 14.19 -13.65 11.18
N LYS A 346 14.85 -14.63 11.81
CA LYS A 346 16.30 -14.57 12.09
C LYS A 346 17.21 -14.64 10.85
N ASN A 347 16.67 -15.00 9.69
CA ASN A 347 17.43 -15.26 8.46
C ASN A 347 17.10 -14.27 7.33
N GLU A 348 15.91 -13.71 7.30
CA GLU A 348 15.40 -12.90 6.18
C GLU A 348 14.87 -11.53 6.61
N VAL A 349 14.97 -10.57 5.69
CA VAL A 349 14.51 -9.19 5.83
C VAL A 349 13.79 -8.77 4.56
N VAL A 350 12.71 -8.01 4.70
CA VAL A 350 12.04 -7.31 3.58
C VAL A 350 12.59 -5.89 3.53
N VAL A 351 13.16 -5.50 2.39
CA VAL A 351 13.65 -4.14 2.15
C VAL A 351 12.73 -3.39 1.21
N ILE A 352 12.46 -2.13 1.55
CA ILE A 352 11.81 -1.16 0.69
C ILE A 352 12.81 -0.04 0.47
N THR A 353 13.30 0.08 -0.76
CA THR A 353 14.20 1.16 -1.18
C THR A 353 13.49 2.04 -2.18
N ILE A 354 13.18 3.28 -1.79
CA ILE A 354 12.43 4.24 -2.58
C ILE A 354 13.27 5.46 -2.92
N PHE A 355 12.85 6.18 -3.95
CA PHE A 355 13.35 7.50 -4.29
C PHE A 355 12.25 8.33 -4.97
N PRO A 356 12.30 9.65 -4.83
CA PRO A 356 11.35 10.56 -5.44
C PRO A 356 11.54 10.67 -6.96
N SER A 357 10.45 10.98 -7.68
CA SER A 357 10.46 11.15 -9.14
C SER A 357 9.29 12.05 -9.57
N ASP A 358 9.38 12.66 -10.75
CA ASP A 358 8.36 13.59 -11.26
C ASP A 358 7.74 13.10 -12.59
N PRO A 359 6.50 12.56 -12.57
CA PRO A 359 5.82 12.06 -13.76
C PRO A 359 5.62 13.07 -14.89
N LYS A 360 5.82 14.38 -14.66
CA LYS A 360 5.76 15.41 -15.70
C LYS A 360 7.06 15.50 -16.51
N LYS A 361 8.18 15.04 -15.96
CA LYS A 361 9.50 15.10 -16.60
C LYS A 361 9.74 13.83 -17.41
N LEU A 362 10.39 13.97 -18.56
CA LEU A 362 10.78 12.83 -19.41
C LEU A 362 11.73 11.86 -18.66
N THR A 363 12.53 12.39 -17.72
CA THR A 363 13.43 11.59 -16.88
C THR A 363 12.70 10.59 -15.98
N HIS A 364 11.42 10.78 -15.68
CA HIS A 364 10.63 9.80 -14.91
C HIS A 364 10.53 8.45 -15.61
N PHE A 365 10.42 8.45 -16.94
CA PHE A 365 10.45 7.22 -17.72
C PHE A 365 11.80 6.49 -17.59
N LEU A 366 12.90 7.23 -17.56
CA LEU A 366 14.24 6.67 -17.33
C LEU A 366 14.40 6.15 -15.90
N HIS A 367 13.91 6.90 -14.90
CA HIS A 367 13.91 6.52 -13.50
C HIS A 367 13.15 5.22 -13.23
N LEU A 368 12.10 4.91 -13.99
CA LEU A 368 11.46 3.61 -13.89
C LEU A 368 12.47 2.47 -14.06
N PHE A 369 13.33 2.52 -15.07
CA PHE A 369 14.30 1.44 -15.30
C PHE A 369 15.34 1.33 -14.18
N LEU A 370 15.60 2.41 -13.43
CA LEU A 370 16.47 2.36 -12.25
C LEU A 370 15.87 1.52 -11.12
N THR A 371 14.55 1.38 -11.06
CA THR A 371 13.93 0.45 -10.10
C THR A 371 14.32 -1.01 -10.39
N TYR A 372 14.45 -1.40 -11.66
CA TYR A 372 15.01 -2.71 -12.01
C TYR A 372 16.49 -2.83 -11.63
N SER A 373 17.27 -1.76 -11.77
CA SER A 373 18.66 -1.74 -11.30
C SER A 373 18.75 -1.97 -9.78
N LEU A 374 17.86 -1.37 -8.98
CA LEU A 374 17.76 -1.64 -7.54
C LEU A 374 17.36 -3.10 -7.26
N THR A 375 16.42 -3.65 -8.02
CA THR A 375 16.03 -5.07 -7.92
C THR A 375 17.19 -6.00 -8.29
N HIS A 376 17.99 -5.66 -9.30
CA HIS A 376 19.21 -6.39 -9.65
C HIS A 376 20.24 -6.36 -8.52
N ILE A 377 20.42 -5.22 -7.84
CA ILE A 377 21.31 -5.13 -6.68
C ILE A 377 20.81 -6.08 -5.58
N ALA A 378 19.50 -6.12 -5.31
CA ALA A 378 18.92 -7.06 -4.35
C ALA A 378 19.18 -8.54 -4.74
N ILE A 379 18.97 -8.90 -6.01
CA ILE A 379 19.23 -10.26 -6.52
C ILE A 379 20.72 -10.63 -6.42
N LYS A 380 21.63 -9.70 -6.76
CA LYS A 380 23.08 -9.90 -6.60
C LYS A 380 23.49 -10.06 -5.13
N CYS A 381 22.64 -9.63 -4.19
CA CYS A 381 22.78 -9.83 -2.75
C CYS A 381 21.98 -11.04 -2.26
N GLY A 382 21.64 -11.99 -3.14
CA GLY A 382 20.93 -13.23 -2.80
C GLY A 382 19.44 -13.04 -2.50
N GLY A 383 18.87 -11.90 -2.83
CA GLY A 383 17.46 -11.60 -2.65
C GLY A 383 16.58 -12.00 -3.81
N LYS A 384 15.27 -11.78 -3.61
CA LYS A 384 14.22 -11.95 -4.62
C LYS A 384 13.22 -10.80 -4.52
N PRO A 385 12.57 -10.40 -5.62
CA PRO A 385 11.47 -9.45 -5.55
C PRO A 385 10.35 -9.97 -4.64
N TYR A 386 9.73 -9.08 -3.87
CA TYR A 386 8.69 -9.46 -2.91
C TYR A 386 7.29 -9.57 -3.56
N GLY A 387 6.85 -8.52 -4.25
CA GLY A 387 5.63 -8.55 -5.09
C GLY A 387 5.95 -8.86 -6.56
N ILE A 388 4.94 -9.25 -7.34
CA ILE A 388 5.10 -9.55 -8.77
C ILE A 388 4.66 -8.34 -9.60
N GLY A 389 3.36 -8.06 -9.63
CA GLY A 389 2.72 -7.08 -10.50
C GLY A 389 3.10 -7.26 -11.97
N ILE A 390 2.83 -6.22 -12.76
CA ILE A 390 3.41 -6.16 -14.11
C ILE A 390 4.89 -5.81 -14.06
N TRP A 391 5.34 -5.17 -12.98
CA TRP A 391 6.68 -4.59 -12.91
C TRP A 391 7.75 -5.66 -12.73
N ASN A 392 7.62 -6.57 -11.76
CA ASN A 392 8.58 -7.66 -11.55
C ASN A 392 8.27 -8.89 -12.40
N LEU A 393 7.39 -8.76 -13.39
CA LEU A 393 7.00 -9.83 -14.28
C LEU A 393 8.16 -10.45 -15.09
N PRO A 394 9.14 -9.68 -15.62
CA PRO A 394 10.35 -10.24 -16.25
C PRO A 394 11.21 -11.07 -15.28
N LEU A 395 11.00 -10.89 -13.98
CA LEU A 395 11.75 -11.51 -12.88
C LEU A 395 11.02 -12.71 -12.26
N LEU A 396 9.93 -13.20 -12.85
CA LEU A 396 9.12 -14.27 -12.27
C LEU A 396 9.94 -15.52 -11.87
N LYS A 397 10.90 -15.92 -12.71
CA LYS A 397 11.81 -17.06 -12.46
C LYS A 397 12.80 -16.85 -11.30
N LYS A 398 12.88 -15.62 -10.77
CA LYS A 398 13.66 -15.28 -9.56
C LYS A 398 12.80 -15.34 -8.29
N ILE A 399 11.47 -15.30 -8.45
CA ILE A 399 10.51 -15.36 -7.35
C ILE A 399 10.06 -16.81 -7.13
N PHE A 400 9.71 -17.51 -8.21
CA PHE A 400 9.17 -18.87 -8.21
C PHE A 400 10.10 -19.85 -8.94
N SER A 401 10.10 -21.11 -8.50
CA SER A 401 10.81 -22.17 -9.23
C SER A 401 10.09 -22.49 -10.55
N ALA A 402 10.80 -23.14 -11.48
CA ALA A 402 10.19 -23.57 -12.74
C ALA A 402 9.00 -24.53 -12.50
N LYS A 403 9.11 -25.38 -11.48
CA LYS A 403 8.05 -26.31 -11.06
C LYS A 403 6.82 -25.55 -10.56
N ASP A 404 7.00 -24.56 -9.68
CA ASP A 404 5.88 -23.75 -9.16
C ASP A 404 5.16 -23.01 -10.30
N ILE A 405 5.91 -22.44 -11.24
CA ILE A 405 5.34 -21.73 -12.39
C ILE A 405 4.48 -22.68 -13.24
N GLN A 406 4.98 -23.89 -13.53
CA GLN A 406 4.21 -24.88 -14.30
C GLN A 406 2.95 -25.33 -13.56
N GLU A 407 3.06 -25.57 -12.25
CA GLU A 407 1.93 -25.95 -11.39
C GLU A 407 0.85 -24.86 -11.37
N PHE A 408 1.25 -23.59 -11.21
CA PHE A 408 0.36 -22.43 -11.24
C PHE A 408 -0.31 -22.22 -12.60
N LEU A 409 0.42 -22.42 -13.70
CA LEU A 409 -0.16 -22.34 -15.06
C LEU A 409 -1.17 -23.46 -15.29
N PHE A 410 -0.90 -24.67 -14.80
CA PHE A 410 -1.82 -25.80 -14.88
C PHE A 410 -3.11 -25.51 -14.11
N PHE A 411 -2.99 -25.12 -12.84
CA PHE A 411 -4.13 -24.77 -11.98
C PHE A 411 -4.97 -23.63 -12.59
N LYS A 412 -4.31 -22.60 -13.14
CA LYS A 412 -4.98 -21.49 -13.83
C LYS A 412 -5.80 -21.98 -15.02
N LYS A 413 -5.24 -22.86 -15.84
CA LYS A 413 -5.92 -23.40 -17.03
C LYS A 413 -7.14 -24.25 -16.63
N GLU A 414 -7.06 -24.99 -15.54
CA GLU A 414 -8.16 -25.79 -15.02
C GLU A 414 -9.28 -24.92 -14.44
N THR A 415 -8.94 -23.93 -13.62
CA THR A 415 -9.92 -23.12 -12.89
C THR A 415 -10.47 -21.94 -13.67
N ASP A 416 -9.74 -21.44 -14.67
CA ASP A 416 -10.14 -20.33 -15.53
C ASP A 416 -9.74 -20.61 -16.99
N PRO A 417 -10.42 -21.56 -17.66
CA PRO A 417 -10.06 -22.01 -19.01
C PRO A 417 -10.16 -20.92 -20.08
N PHE A 418 -10.93 -19.85 -19.81
CA PHE A 418 -11.08 -18.71 -20.71
C PHE A 418 -10.16 -17.53 -20.36
N ASN A 419 -9.26 -17.69 -19.37
CA ASN A 419 -8.31 -16.66 -18.94
C ASN A 419 -9.03 -15.32 -18.66
N LEU A 420 -10.12 -15.39 -17.91
CA LEU A 420 -10.97 -14.25 -17.52
C LEU A 420 -10.34 -13.43 -16.41
N ILE A 421 -9.81 -14.08 -15.37
CA ILE A 421 -9.35 -13.38 -14.16
C ILE A 421 -7.93 -12.89 -14.36
N ASN A 422 -7.76 -11.59 -14.21
CA ASN A 422 -6.49 -10.87 -14.15
C ASN A 422 -5.45 -11.30 -15.22
N PRO A 423 -5.82 -11.37 -16.52
CA PRO A 423 -5.00 -12.01 -17.54
C PRO A 423 -3.78 -11.18 -17.94
N ALA A 424 -2.92 -11.81 -18.74
CA ALA A 424 -1.66 -11.28 -19.31
C ALA A 424 -0.61 -10.84 -18.26
N LYS A 425 -0.73 -11.36 -17.04
CA LYS A 425 0.20 -11.19 -15.92
C LYS A 425 1.00 -12.48 -15.68
N SER A 426 1.51 -12.68 -14.47
CA SER A 426 2.45 -13.73 -14.04
C SER A 426 2.12 -15.14 -14.52
N PHE A 427 0.85 -15.53 -14.48
CA PHE A 427 0.42 -16.90 -14.73
C PHE A 427 -0.63 -16.93 -15.83
N SER A 428 -0.35 -16.32 -16.98
CA SER A 428 -1.31 -16.21 -18.08
C SER A 428 -0.72 -16.64 -19.42
N GLN A 429 -1.57 -17.14 -20.33
CA GLN A 429 -1.16 -17.70 -21.63
C GLN A 429 -0.85 -16.59 -22.68
N ASP A 430 -1.45 -15.40 -22.57
CA ASP A 430 -1.46 -14.37 -23.63
C ASP A 430 -0.47 -13.20 -23.39
N PHE A 431 0.81 -13.52 -23.30
CA PHE A 431 1.80 -12.68 -22.65
C PHE A 431 2.55 -11.68 -23.57
N LYS A 432 1.92 -10.55 -23.97
CA LYS A 432 2.48 -9.63 -24.99
C LYS A 432 3.33 -8.45 -24.49
N ILE A 433 3.08 -7.87 -23.31
CA ILE A 433 3.77 -6.65 -22.82
C ILE A 433 5.23 -6.88 -22.40
N THR A 434 5.69 -8.12 -22.38
CA THR A 434 7.01 -8.43 -21.83
C THR A 434 8.17 -8.08 -22.71
N SER A 435 8.03 -7.86 -24.02
CA SER A 435 9.18 -7.48 -24.84
C SER A 435 9.79 -6.14 -24.38
N LEU A 436 8.97 -5.12 -24.18
CA LEU A 436 9.42 -3.80 -23.71
C LEU A 436 9.96 -3.85 -22.27
N LEU A 437 9.25 -4.53 -21.36
CA LEU A 437 9.70 -4.65 -19.96
C LEU A 437 10.94 -5.54 -19.82
N LYS A 438 11.06 -6.62 -20.62
CA LYS A 438 12.27 -7.47 -20.68
C LYS A 438 13.44 -6.69 -21.25
N LEU A 439 13.24 -5.87 -22.28
CA LEU A 439 14.28 -5.00 -22.81
C LEU A 439 14.73 -3.99 -21.76
N GLY A 440 13.77 -3.32 -21.10
CA GLY A 440 14.06 -2.41 -19.99
C GLY A 440 14.82 -3.06 -18.85
N TYR A 441 14.41 -4.26 -18.46
CA TYR A 441 15.10 -5.08 -17.48
C TYR A 441 16.53 -5.46 -17.93
N PHE A 442 16.70 -5.95 -19.17
CA PHE A 442 18.01 -6.28 -19.74
C PHE A 442 18.96 -5.08 -19.73
N LEU A 443 18.49 -3.92 -20.20
CA LEU A 443 19.25 -2.67 -20.18
C LEU A 443 19.58 -2.21 -18.75
N SER A 444 18.65 -2.38 -17.80
CA SER A 444 18.88 -1.99 -16.39
C SER A 444 20.00 -2.76 -15.71
N SER A 445 20.29 -3.98 -16.18
CA SER A 445 21.42 -4.77 -15.69
C SER A 445 22.75 -4.10 -15.97
N LEU A 446 22.87 -3.44 -17.13
CA LEU A 446 24.03 -2.67 -17.56
C LEU A 446 24.26 -1.45 -16.68
N PHE A 447 23.20 -0.88 -16.08
CA PHE A 447 23.29 0.32 -15.24
C PHE A 447 23.37 0.02 -13.73
N SER A 448 23.16 -1.24 -13.34
CA SER A 448 23.05 -1.66 -11.93
C SER A 448 24.33 -1.50 -11.09
N ASN A 449 25.50 -1.36 -11.73
CA ASN A 449 26.76 -1.14 -11.03
C ASN A 449 27.02 0.33 -10.65
N GLY A 450 26.20 1.27 -11.13
CA GLY A 450 26.45 2.71 -10.98
C GLY A 450 27.58 3.16 -11.90
N TYR A 451 27.26 3.89 -12.97
CA TYR A 451 28.28 4.46 -13.85
C TYR A 451 28.24 5.99 -13.73
N PRO A 452 29.22 6.61 -13.05
CA PRO A 452 29.23 8.05 -12.81
C PRO A 452 29.13 8.90 -14.09
N LEU A 453 29.59 8.38 -15.24
CA LEU A 453 29.48 9.05 -16.54
C LEU A 453 28.03 9.24 -17.02
N LEU A 454 27.10 8.39 -16.56
CA LEU A 454 25.67 8.50 -16.87
C LEU A 454 24.93 9.40 -15.89
N LYS A 455 25.62 9.93 -14.86
CA LYS A 455 25.05 10.88 -13.89
C LYS A 455 24.31 12.04 -14.54
N PRO A 456 24.80 12.73 -15.60
CA PRO A 456 24.06 13.83 -16.21
C PRO A 456 22.68 13.45 -16.77
N ILE A 457 22.49 12.20 -17.16
CA ILE A 457 21.25 11.67 -17.76
C ILE A 457 20.22 11.35 -16.68
N PHE A 458 20.66 10.74 -15.57
CA PHE A 458 19.78 10.26 -14.50
C PHE A 458 19.70 11.20 -13.28
N ARG A 459 20.55 12.24 -13.22
CA ARG A 459 20.56 13.16 -12.09
C ARG A 459 19.24 13.89 -11.98
N THR A 460 18.68 13.83 -10.79
CA THR A 460 17.57 14.70 -10.41
C THR A 460 18.11 16.12 -10.20
N LYS A 461 18.04 16.97 -11.24
CA LYS A 461 18.28 18.41 -11.06
C LYS A 461 17.18 18.95 -10.13
N ASN A 462 17.58 19.49 -8.97
CA ASN A 462 16.78 20.15 -7.91
C ASN A 462 16.59 19.39 -6.58
N HIS A 463 17.42 18.40 -6.25
CA HIS A 463 17.40 17.81 -4.91
C HIS A 463 18.44 18.43 -3.99
N ASP A 464 18.19 19.65 -3.52
CA ASP A 464 18.79 20.08 -2.25
C ASP A 464 17.97 19.42 -1.13
N SER A 465 18.56 18.43 -0.47
CA SER A 465 17.97 17.72 0.67
C SER A 465 17.58 18.63 1.84
N LYS A 466 18.02 19.89 1.82
CA LYS A 466 17.77 20.89 2.87
C LYS A 466 16.45 21.65 2.73
N LYS A 467 15.85 21.72 1.53
CA LYS A 467 14.54 22.36 1.30
C LYS A 467 13.89 21.77 0.04
N PRO A 468 12.97 20.79 0.14
CA PRO A 468 12.11 20.49 -1.00
C PRO A 468 11.37 21.78 -1.35
N ASN A 469 11.58 22.32 -2.55
CA ASN A 469 10.81 23.47 -2.99
C ASN A 469 9.30 23.14 -2.86
N ASN A 470 8.51 24.11 -2.41
CA ASN A 470 7.03 24.11 -2.33
C ASN A 470 6.30 23.89 -3.68
N HIS A 471 6.88 23.16 -4.63
CA HIS A 471 6.44 23.06 -6.02
C HIS A 471 5.53 21.87 -6.32
N THR A 472 5.33 20.93 -5.38
CA THR A 472 4.33 19.89 -5.57
C THR A 472 2.98 20.46 -5.19
N SER A 473 2.12 20.72 -6.19
CA SER A 473 0.73 21.10 -5.88
C SER A 473 0.12 20.00 -5.00
N GLU A 474 -0.58 20.36 -3.93
CA GLU A 474 -1.14 19.40 -2.96
C GLU A 474 -2.02 18.33 -3.66
N SER A 475 -2.64 18.69 -4.80
CA SER A 475 -3.37 17.78 -5.69
C SER A 475 -2.55 16.60 -6.27
N GLU A 476 -1.22 16.72 -6.30
CA GLU A 476 -0.28 15.71 -6.81
C GLU A 476 0.43 14.93 -5.71
N ALA A 477 0.38 15.42 -4.47
CA ALA A 477 1.01 14.80 -3.30
C ALA A 477 0.19 13.64 -2.70
N CYS A 478 -1.03 13.39 -3.22
CA CYS A 478 -1.83 12.24 -2.81
C CYS A 478 -1.09 10.91 -3.05
N ALA A 479 -0.93 10.12 -1.99
CA ALA A 479 -0.32 8.79 -2.06
C ALA A 479 -1.25 7.70 -2.60
N ASN A 480 -2.53 7.99 -2.90
CA ASN A 480 -3.56 7.03 -3.33
C ASN A 480 -3.75 5.81 -2.39
N CYS A 481 -3.37 5.91 -1.11
CA CYS A 481 -3.43 4.81 -0.15
C CYS A 481 -4.84 4.41 0.30
N GLY A 482 -5.87 5.19 -0.06
CA GLY A 482 -7.26 4.87 0.29
C GLY A 482 -7.64 5.13 1.75
N ALA A 483 -6.75 5.67 2.60
CA ALA A 483 -7.05 5.95 4.00
C ALA A 483 -8.29 6.85 4.19
N CYS A 484 -8.47 7.85 3.33
CA CYS A 484 -9.65 8.72 3.38
C CYS A 484 -10.98 7.99 3.12
N THR A 485 -10.97 6.79 2.54
CA THR A 485 -12.19 6.06 2.20
C THR A 485 -12.79 5.33 3.41
N VAL A 486 -12.00 4.93 4.42
CA VAL A 486 -12.52 4.29 5.64
C VAL A 486 -13.19 5.29 6.58
N VAL A 487 -12.81 6.57 6.50
CA VAL A 487 -13.28 7.62 7.42
C VAL A 487 -14.24 8.62 6.78
N CYS A 488 -14.64 8.42 5.52
CA CYS A 488 -15.48 9.37 4.81
C CYS A 488 -16.96 8.97 4.95
N PRO A 489 -17.78 9.72 5.69
CA PRO A 489 -19.20 9.37 5.83
C PRO A 489 -19.94 9.41 4.51
N ALA A 490 -19.58 10.37 3.65
CA ALA A 490 -20.16 10.47 2.32
C ALA A 490 -19.87 9.21 1.47
N TYR A 491 -18.70 8.60 1.63
CA TYR A 491 -18.35 7.37 0.92
C TYR A 491 -19.15 6.18 1.43
N LEU A 492 -19.36 6.06 2.75
CA LEU A 492 -20.19 5.00 3.32
C LEU A 492 -21.60 5.01 2.72
N LYS A 493 -22.16 6.19 2.47
CA LYS A 493 -23.50 6.32 1.88
C LYS A 493 -23.53 6.17 0.36
N THR A 494 -22.58 6.79 -0.34
CA THR A 494 -22.61 6.90 -1.81
C THR A 494 -21.88 5.78 -2.54
N ARG A 495 -20.94 5.10 -1.86
CA ARG A 495 -20.13 3.99 -2.37
C ARG A 495 -19.24 4.32 -3.59
N THR A 496 -19.11 5.60 -3.95
CA THR A 496 -18.23 6.09 -5.01
C THR A 496 -17.03 6.82 -4.43
N GLU A 497 -15.82 6.48 -4.86
CA GLU A 497 -14.60 7.15 -4.37
C GLU A 497 -14.55 8.65 -4.70
N ILE A 498 -15.38 9.17 -5.62
CA ILE A 498 -15.40 10.59 -6.02
C ILE A 498 -15.58 11.53 -4.82
N VAL A 499 -16.45 11.18 -3.86
CA VAL A 499 -16.76 12.03 -2.70
C VAL A 499 -15.62 12.10 -1.69
N THR A 500 -14.64 11.19 -1.77
CA THR A 500 -13.52 11.12 -0.84
C THR A 500 -12.44 12.14 -1.17
N ALA A 501 -11.52 12.40 -0.23
CA ALA A 501 -10.38 13.28 -0.49
C ALA A 501 -9.59 12.86 -1.75
N LYS A 502 -9.32 11.56 -1.89
CA LYS A 502 -8.65 11.01 -3.10
C LYS A 502 -9.43 11.33 -4.38
N GLY A 503 -10.75 11.14 -4.37
CA GLY A 503 -11.61 11.41 -5.52
C GLY A 503 -11.69 12.89 -5.88
N LYS A 504 -11.87 13.75 -4.89
CA LYS A 504 -11.88 15.21 -5.07
C LYS A 504 -10.55 15.74 -5.61
N LEU A 505 -9.40 15.29 -5.08
CA LEU A 505 -8.08 15.63 -5.63
C LEU A 505 -7.91 15.15 -7.08
N PHE A 506 -8.44 13.98 -7.40
CA PHE A 506 -8.46 13.47 -8.77
C PHE A 506 -9.32 14.34 -9.71
N ILE A 507 -10.51 14.75 -9.29
CA ILE A 507 -11.38 15.63 -10.08
C ILE A 507 -10.71 16.99 -10.29
N LEU A 508 -10.15 17.59 -9.24
CA LEU A 508 -9.38 18.85 -9.35
C LEU A 508 -8.26 18.71 -10.39
N LYS A 509 -7.47 17.63 -10.31
CA LYS A 509 -6.39 17.36 -11.26
C LYS A 509 -6.89 17.18 -12.70
N GLN A 510 -8.08 16.61 -12.90
CA GLN A 510 -8.70 16.49 -14.22
C GLN A 510 -9.15 17.86 -14.76
N LEU A 511 -9.83 18.67 -13.93
CA LEU A 511 -10.30 20.01 -14.30
C LEU A 511 -9.15 20.97 -14.61
N LEU A 512 -8.10 21.00 -13.78
CA LEU A 512 -6.90 21.82 -14.01
C LEU A 512 -6.13 21.44 -15.29
N ARG A 513 -6.35 20.22 -15.80
CA ARG A 513 -5.76 19.75 -17.07
C ARG A 513 -6.68 20.00 -18.27
N GLY A 514 -7.80 20.70 -18.10
CA GLY A 514 -8.80 20.90 -19.14
C GLY A 514 -9.55 19.63 -19.54
N SER A 515 -9.49 18.55 -18.75
CA SER A 515 -10.26 17.34 -19.05
C SER A 515 -11.76 17.59 -18.82
N HIS A 516 -12.60 17.05 -19.70
CA HIS A 516 -14.04 17.05 -19.49
C HIS A 516 -14.43 16.15 -18.30
N VAL A 517 -15.25 16.70 -17.39
CA VAL A 517 -15.87 15.98 -16.28
C VAL A 517 -17.38 16.23 -16.39
N PRO A 518 -18.23 15.20 -16.54
CA PRO A 518 -19.68 15.39 -16.63
C PRO A 518 -20.25 16.00 -15.34
N ALA A 519 -21.29 16.83 -15.45
CA ALA A 519 -21.92 17.48 -14.31
C ALA A 519 -22.35 16.50 -13.20
N PRO A 520 -22.99 15.34 -13.49
CA PRO A 520 -23.39 14.38 -12.45
C PRO A 520 -22.21 13.78 -11.66
N VAL A 521 -21.00 13.81 -12.22
CA VAL A 521 -19.77 13.39 -11.53
C VAL A 521 -19.17 14.56 -10.75
N ALA A 522 -19.11 15.73 -11.38
CA ALA A 522 -18.52 16.92 -10.77
C ALA A 522 -19.30 17.36 -9.53
N GLU A 523 -20.63 17.37 -9.57
CA GLU A 523 -21.49 17.75 -8.45
C GLU A 523 -21.32 16.90 -7.19
N LYS A 524 -20.86 15.64 -7.33
CA LYS A 524 -20.64 14.74 -6.18
C LYS A 524 -19.61 15.29 -5.20
N ILE A 525 -18.74 16.23 -5.60
CA ILE A 525 -17.78 16.85 -4.69
C ILE A 525 -18.48 17.58 -3.53
N PHE A 526 -19.68 18.13 -3.78
CA PHE A 526 -20.44 18.92 -2.81
C PHE A 526 -21.14 18.05 -1.75
N LEU A 527 -21.09 16.72 -1.90
CA LEU A 527 -21.56 15.79 -0.87
C LEU A 527 -20.54 15.66 0.28
N CYS A 528 -19.45 16.41 0.25
CA CYS A 528 -18.51 16.47 1.36
C CYS A 528 -19.11 17.24 2.54
N LEU A 529 -19.01 16.65 3.74
CA LEU A 529 -19.48 17.27 4.98
C LEU A 529 -18.46 18.20 5.65
N HIS A 530 -17.28 18.39 5.04
CA HIS A 530 -16.18 19.17 5.63
C HIS A 530 -15.82 18.77 7.08
N CYS A 531 -15.88 17.47 7.40
CA CYS A 531 -15.60 16.97 8.75
C CYS A 531 -14.10 16.81 9.08
N HIS A 532 -13.20 17.02 8.10
CA HIS A 532 -11.74 16.89 8.21
C HIS A 532 -11.18 15.53 8.66
N LEU A 533 -11.99 14.49 8.89
CA LEU A 533 -11.52 13.14 9.24
C LEU A 533 -10.47 12.59 8.25
N CYS A 534 -10.61 12.92 6.97
CA CYS A 534 -9.65 12.50 5.94
C CYS A 534 -8.25 13.11 6.09
N GLU A 535 -8.09 14.24 6.76
CA GLU A 535 -6.79 14.86 7.07
C GLU A 535 -6.08 14.11 8.20
N HIS A 536 -6.82 13.70 9.24
CA HIS A 536 -6.28 12.94 10.38
C HIS A 536 -5.64 11.61 9.97
N VAL A 537 -6.20 10.93 8.96
CA VAL A 537 -5.69 9.66 8.44
C VAL A 537 -4.84 9.84 7.16
N CYS A 538 -4.57 11.07 6.74
CA CYS A 538 -3.86 11.34 5.50
C CYS A 538 -2.39 10.95 5.63
N GLN A 539 -1.98 9.90 4.91
CA GLN A 539 -0.59 9.46 4.86
C GLN A 539 0.38 10.56 4.40
N SER A 540 -0.06 11.39 3.45
CA SER A 540 0.71 12.51 2.93
C SER A 540 0.51 13.79 3.75
N LYS A 541 -0.23 13.76 4.87
CA LYS A 541 -0.48 14.93 5.76
C LYS A 541 -0.88 16.19 4.97
N LEU A 542 -1.79 16.04 4.01
CA LEU A 542 -2.26 17.15 3.18
C LEU A 542 -3.23 18.02 3.97
N VAL A 543 -3.10 19.34 3.80
CA VAL A 543 -4.09 20.32 4.26
C VAL A 543 -5.12 20.47 3.14
N LEU A 544 -6.39 20.13 3.37
CA LEU A 544 -7.34 19.94 2.29
C LEU A 544 -8.37 21.06 2.16
N THR A 545 -8.61 21.85 3.21
CA THR A 545 -9.61 22.96 3.21
C THR A 545 -9.43 23.93 2.03
N PRO A 546 -8.24 24.53 1.81
CA PRO A 546 -8.06 25.50 0.72
C PRO A 546 -8.21 24.85 -0.67
N ILE A 547 -7.93 23.55 -0.76
CA ILE A 547 -8.10 22.76 -1.98
C ILE A 547 -9.57 22.56 -2.30
N TRP A 548 -10.39 22.31 -1.28
CA TRP A 548 -11.83 22.14 -1.43
C TRP A 548 -12.51 23.44 -1.85
N GLU A 549 -12.21 24.55 -1.21
CA GLU A 549 -12.72 25.88 -1.60
C GLU A 549 -12.43 26.18 -3.07
N LYS A 550 -11.18 25.93 -3.50
CA LYS A 550 -10.77 26.10 -4.90
C LYS A 550 -11.54 25.18 -5.84
N LEU A 551 -11.67 23.90 -5.48
CA LEU A 551 -12.36 22.90 -6.30
C LEU A 551 -13.86 23.22 -6.43
N GLU A 552 -14.51 23.53 -5.31
CA GLU A 552 -15.91 23.92 -5.25
C GLU A 552 -16.17 25.17 -6.08
N SER A 553 -15.33 26.21 -5.95
CA SER A 553 -15.44 27.43 -6.78
C SER A 553 -15.34 27.13 -8.28
N ILE A 554 -14.44 26.24 -8.70
CA ILE A 554 -14.30 25.85 -10.12
C ILE A 554 -15.55 25.12 -10.61
N VAL A 555 -16.08 24.17 -9.83
CA VAL A 555 -17.24 23.37 -10.22
C VAL A 555 -18.52 24.21 -10.18
N GLU A 556 -18.70 25.04 -9.16
CA GLU A 556 -19.85 25.93 -8.99
C GLU A 556 -19.94 26.93 -10.14
N LYS A 557 -18.83 27.58 -10.53
CA LYS A 557 -18.79 28.48 -11.70
C LYS A 557 -19.19 27.77 -13.00
N LYS A 558 -18.96 26.47 -13.11
CA LYS A 558 -19.14 25.71 -14.35
C LYS A 558 -20.50 24.99 -14.43
N TYR A 559 -21.02 24.50 -13.32
CA TYR A 559 -22.21 23.64 -13.27
C TYR A 559 -23.26 24.10 -12.25
N GLY A 560 -22.97 25.12 -11.44
CA GLY A 560 -23.79 25.54 -10.31
C GLY A 560 -23.59 24.67 -9.06
N ARG A 561 -24.19 25.10 -7.94
CA ARG A 561 -24.18 24.40 -6.65
C ARG A 561 -25.57 23.79 -6.39
N PRO A 562 -25.71 22.45 -6.31
CA PRO A 562 -27.01 21.80 -6.17
C PRO A 562 -27.50 21.82 -4.70
N LYS A 563 -27.93 22.98 -4.21
CA LYS A 563 -28.27 23.23 -2.79
C LYS A 563 -29.22 22.20 -2.18
N GLU A 564 -30.37 21.95 -2.81
CA GLU A 564 -31.37 21.00 -2.31
C GLU A 564 -30.83 19.58 -2.17
N LYS A 565 -30.02 19.12 -3.14
CA LYS A 565 -29.37 17.81 -3.11
C LYS A 565 -28.37 17.69 -1.97
N ILE A 566 -27.64 18.76 -1.67
CA ILE A 566 -26.68 18.82 -0.57
C ILE A 566 -27.45 18.74 0.76
N GLU A 567 -28.47 19.58 0.95
CA GLU A 567 -29.26 19.60 2.20
C GLU A 567 -29.91 18.25 2.49
N ASN A 568 -30.52 17.62 1.49
CA ASN A 568 -31.12 16.30 1.62
C ASN A 568 -30.06 15.23 1.97
N PHE A 569 -28.89 15.29 1.35
CA PHE A 569 -27.80 14.37 1.62
C PHE A 569 -27.25 14.51 3.04
N VAL A 570 -27.01 15.75 3.50
CA VAL A 570 -26.52 16.02 4.86
C VAL A 570 -27.47 15.44 5.90
N LYS A 571 -28.78 15.74 5.79
CA LYS A 571 -29.80 15.18 6.70
C LYS A 571 -29.76 13.66 6.72
N GLN A 572 -29.61 13.03 5.55
CA GLN A 572 -29.55 11.58 5.46
C GLN A 572 -28.31 10.99 6.16
N VAL A 573 -27.14 11.62 6.02
CA VAL A 573 -25.91 11.14 6.65
C VAL A 573 -25.90 11.40 8.15
N GLU A 574 -26.32 12.58 8.60
CA GLU A 574 -26.38 12.92 10.03
C GLU A 574 -27.38 12.04 10.80
N SER A 575 -28.41 11.51 10.12
CA SER A 575 -29.36 10.56 10.72
C SER A 575 -28.86 9.11 10.82
N ASP A 576 -27.73 8.78 10.20
CA ASP A 576 -27.19 7.42 10.15
C ASP A 576 -26.31 7.17 11.39
N PRO A 577 -26.60 6.16 12.25
CA PRO A 577 -25.77 5.89 13.43
C PRO A 577 -24.29 5.64 13.12
N ALA A 578 -23.99 5.14 11.91
CA ALA A 578 -22.61 4.94 11.46
C ALA A 578 -21.84 6.26 11.34
N TYR A 579 -22.52 7.41 11.16
CA TYR A 579 -21.90 8.73 11.17
C TYR A 579 -21.31 9.03 12.55
N THR A 580 -22.10 8.94 13.62
CA THR A 580 -21.66 9.24 14.99
C THR A 580 -20.54 8.30 15.44
N GLN A 581 -20.67 6.99 15.15
CA GLN A 581 -19.66 5.99 15.52
C GLN A 581 -18.28 6.27 14.91
N LEU A 582 -18.21 6.88 13.71
CA LEU A 582 -16.94 7.28 13.10
C LEU A 582 -16.23 8.34 13.96
N PHE A 583 -16.94 9.33 14.50
CA PHE A 583 -16.33 10.38 15.32
C PHE A 583 -15.83 9.85 16.67
N ASP A 584 -16.63 8.98 17.30
CA ASP A 584 -16.26 8.31 18.55
C ASP A 584 -14.96 7.51 18.39
N THR A 585 -14.79 6.86 17.23
CA THR A 585 -13.57 6.10 16.90
C THR A 585 -12.30 6.96 16.92
N PHE A 586 -12.42 8.25 16.59
CA PHE A 586 -11.31 9.21 16.60
C PHE A 586 -11.23 10.05 17.89
N GLY A 587 -12.15 9.86 18.84
CA GLY A 587 -12.24 10.69 20.04
C GLY A 587 -12.54 12.16 19.72
N ILE A 588 -13.22 12.42 18.60
CA ILE A 588 -13.61 13.76 18.16
C ILE A 588 -15.09 13.93 18.52
N SER A 589 -15.48 15.03 19.18
CA SER A 589 -16.89 15.33 19.40
C SER A 589 -17.57 15.68 18.08
N SER A 590 -18.66 14.99 17.73
CA SER A 590 -19.47 15.32 16.55
C SER A 590 -19.99 16.76 16.58
N ASN A 591 -20.20 17.33 17.78
CA ASN A 591 -20.78 18.66 17.95
C ASN A 591 -19.80 19.83 17.73
N ASN A 592 -18.48 19.63 17.86
CA ASN A 592 -17.52 20.76 17.89
C ASN A 592 -17.20 21.37 16.51
N ASN A 593 -17.49 20.69 15.39
CA ASN A 593 -17.22 21.22 14.05
C ASN A 593 -18.49 21.69 13.30
N HIS A 594 -19.69 21.44 13.84
CA HIS A 594 -20.95 21.71 13.14
C HIS A 594 -21.40 23.18 13.15
N GLN A 595 -20.91 24.01 14.08
CA GLN A 595 -21.32 25.42 14.18
C GLN A 595 -20.41 26.40 13.43
N GLU A 596 -19.11 26.12 13.26
CA GLU A 596 -18.21 27.02 12.52
C GLU A 596 -18.25 26.80 10.99
N THR A 597 -18.59 25.60 10.52
CA THR A 597 -18.54 25.24 9.08
C THR A 597 -19.83 25.54 8.30
N ARG A 598 -20.95 25.85 8.97
CA ARG A 598 -22.23 26.15 8.29
C ARG A 598 -22.34 27.58 7.75
N ASN A 599 -21.36 28.44 8.04
CA ASN A 599 -21.33 29.85 7.64
C ASN A 599 -20.33 30.18 6.51
N VAL A 600 -19.82 29.18 5.77
CA VAL A 600 -18.90 29.39 4.61
C VAL A 600 -19.49 28.82 3.32
#